data_AF-A0A2V9CPY2-F1
#
_entry.id   AF-A0A2V9CPY2-F1
#
_cell.length_a   1.000
_cell.length_b   1.000
_cell.length_c   1.000
_cell.angle_alpha   90.00
_cell.angle_beta   90.00
_cell.angle_gamma   90.00
#
_symmetry.space_group_name_H-M   'P 1'
#
loop_
_entity.id
_entity.type
_entity.pdbx_description
1 polymer ?
#
loop_
_entity_poly.entity_id
_entity_poly.type
_entity_poly.pdbx_seq_one_letter_code
_entity_poly.pdbx_strand_id
1 'polypeptide(L)'
;MGSLRSLNTACIAYSTSYGTFPTALTNLGPIGSSGTASSTSADLIDSVLAAGTKSGYTFVYTAGSSNQSYTITATPITAATTGQNMYYTDQSGVIRVDTSGSSASSASTPIGN
;
A
#
# COMPACT_ATOMS: atom_id res chain seq x y z
N MET A 1 4.98 -6.94 -6.13
CA MET A 1 4.13 -6.40 -7.23
C MET A 1 2.64 -6.57 -6.97
N GLY A 2 2.12 -7.82 -6.86
CA GLY A 2 0.68 -8.08 -6.71
C GLY A 2 0.02 -7.31 -5.56
N SER A 3 0.64 -7.33 -4.36
CA SER A 3 0.13 -6.61 -3.20
C SER A 3 0.05 -5.09 -3.38
N LEU A 4 0.99 -4.47 -4.11
CA LEU A 4 0.95 -3.02 -4.40
C LEU A 4 -0.22 -2.68 -5.31
N ARG A 5 -0.47 -3.49 -6.34
CA ARG A 5 -1.64 -3.32 -7.21
C ARG A 5 -2.93 -3.45 -6.40
N SER A 6 -3.04 -4.47 -5.54
CA SER A 6 -4.18 -4.64 -4.64
C SER A 6 -4.38 -3.45 -3.71
N LEU A 7 -3.31 -2.92 -3.10
CA LEU A 7 -3.39 -1.73 -2.24
C LEU A 7 -3.87 -0.51 -3.02
N ASN A 8 -3.38 -0.30 -4.24
CA ASN A 8 -3.79 0.84 -5.06
C ASN A 8 -5.29 0.76 -5.40
N THR A 9 -5.76 -0.43 -5.81
CA THR A 9 -7.19 -0.66 -6.07
C THR A 9 -8.03 -0.46 -4.81
N ALA A 10 -7.59 -0.97 -3.65
CA ALA A 10 -8.29 -0.79 -2.38
C ALA A 10 -8.35 0.68 -1.96
N CYS A 11 -7.26 1.43 -2.14
CA CYS A 11 -7.21 2.85 -1.82
C CYS A 11 -8.18 3.67 -2.68
N ILE A 12 -8.26 3.35 -3.99
CA ILE A 12 -9.22 3.96 -4.92
C ILE A 12 -10.65 3.59 -4.51
N ALA A 13 -10.94 2.31 -4.24
CA ALA A 13 -12.26 1.87 -3.83
C ALA A 13 -12.71 2.58 -2.54
N TYR A 14 -11.82 2.68 -1.54
CA TYR A 14 -12.08 3.43 -0.32
C TYR A 14 -12.40 4.90 -0.62
N SER A 15 -11.62 5.56 -1.48
CA SER A 15 -11.88 6.94 -1.90
C SER A 15 -13.23 7.10 -2.62
N THR A 16 -13.63 6.13 -3.44
CA THR A 16 -14.97 6.16 -4.07
C THR A 16 -16.11 6.01 -3.07
N SER A 17 -15.91 5.27 -1.98
CA SER A 17 -16.94 5.06 -0.94
C SER A 17 -17.00 6.18 0.10
N TYR A 18 -15.86 6.77 0.45
CA TYR A 18 -15.73 7.72 1.58
C TYR A 18 -15.26 9.13 1.18
N GLY A 19 -14.98 9.36 -0.11
CA GLY A 19 -14.58 10.67 -0.65
C GLY A 19 -13.15 11.11 -0.32
N THR A 20 -12.39 10.30 0.42
CA THR A 20 -11.00 10.55 0.84
C THR A 20 -10.22 9.24 0.86
N PHE A 21 -8.89 9.28 0.81
CA PHE A 21 -8.04 8.10 0.99
C PHE A 21 -7.93 7.69 2.48
N PRO A 22 -7.67 6.41 2.77
CA PRO A 22 -7.54 5.94 4.15
C PRO A 22 -6.42 6.67 4.90
N THR A 23 -6.53 6.82 6.21
CA THR A 23 -5.45 7.37 7.05
C THR A 23 -4.34 6.35 7.31
N ALA A 24 -4.68 5.06 7.31
CA ALA A 24 -3.75 3.95 7.54
C ALA A 24 -4.18 2.68 6.78
N LEU A 25 -3.25 1.73 6.58
CA LEU A 25 -3.55 0.43 5.95
C LEU A 25 -4.63 -0.36 6.69
N THR A 26 -4.69 -0.21 8.01
CA THR A 26 -5.70 -0.86 8.86
C THR A 26 -7.12 -0.50 8.47
N ASN A 27 -7.35 0.71 7.95
CA ASN A 27 -8.67 1.17 7.50
C ASN A 27 -9.17 0.41 6.27
N LEU A 28 -8.27 -0.13 5.45
CA LEU A 28 -8.59 -0.98 4.31
C LEU A 28 -8.80 -2.45 4.73
N GLY A 29 -8.39 -2.80 5.95
CA GLY A 29 -8.41 -4.17 6.44
C GLY A 29 -9.82 -4.75 6.62
N PRO A 30 -9.89 -6.04 6.95
CA PRO A 30 -11.14 -6.76 7.02
C PRO A 30 -12.06 -6.23 8.12
N ILE A 31 -13.37 -6.35 7.91
CA ILE A 31 -14.35 -6.11 8.98
C ILE A 31 -14.18 -7.16 10.08
N GLY A 32 -14.32 -6.73 11.34
CA GLY A 32 -14.47 -7.67 12.46
C GLY A 32 -15.70 -8.57 12.26
N SER A 33 -15.74 -9.73 12.93
CA SER A 33 -16.65 -10.87 12.67
C SER A 33 -18.18 -10.59 12.63
N SER A 34 -18.65 -9.37 12.85
CA SER A 34 -20.08 -9.00 12.71
C SER A 34 -20.30 -7.52 12.33
N GLY A 35 -19.38 -6.88 11.62
CA GLY A 35 -19.47 -5.47 11.23
C GLY A 35 -19.94 -5.23 9.78
N THR A 36 -20.42 -4.02 9.50
CA THR A 36 -20.52 -3.47 8.13
C THR A 36 -19.22 -2.74 7.78
N ALA A 37 -18.84 -2.74 6.50
CA ALA A 37 -17.69 -1.98 6.03
C ALA A 37 -17.81 -0.50 6.41
N SER A 38 -16.76 0.04 7.04
CA SER A 38 -16.71 1.42 7.54
C SER A 38 -15.37 2.06 7.19
N SER A 39 -15.27 3.36 7.39
CA SER A 39 -14.03 4.12 7.16
C SER A 39 -12.84 3.63 8.01
N THR A 40 -13.08 2.84 9.06
CA THR A 40 -12.03 2.22 9.89
C THR A 40 -11.78 0.75 9.56
N SER A 41 -12.64 0.10 8.77
CA SER A 41 -12.53 -1.31 8.38
C SER A 41 -13.36 -1.54 7.11
N ALA A 42 -12.76 -1.27 5.95
CA ALA A 42 -13.46 -1.25 4.67
C ALA A 42 -13.57 -2.63 3.98
N ASP A 43 -12.90 -3.66 4.50
CA ASP A 43 -12.90 -5.02 3.93
C ASP A 43 -12.34 -5.11 2.50
N LEU A 44 -11.34 -4.28 2.19
CA LEU A 44 -10.78 -4.16 0.83
C LEU A 44 -9.47 -4.93 0.65
N ILE A 45 -8.76 -5.21 1.75
CA ILE A 45 -7.54 -6.02 1.77
C ILE A 45 -7.59 -7.04 2.91
N ASP A 46 -6.81 -8.10 2.75
CA ASP A 46 -6.60 -9.12 3.79
C ASP A 46 -5.83 -8.56 5.01
N SER A 47 -6.12 -9.14 6.17
CA SER A 47 -5.52 -8.83 7.47
C SER A 47 -3.99 -8.74 7.46
N VAL A 48 -3.32 -9.61 6.72
CA VAL A 48 -1.85 -9.66 6.63
C VAL A 48 -1.31 -8.41 5.92
N LEU A 49 -1.98 -7.98 4.84
CA LEU A 49 -1.60 -6.75 4.13
C LEU A 49 -1.94 -5.49 4.93
N ALA A 50 -3.08 -5.52 5.63
CA ALA A 50 -3.49 -4.45 6.54
C ALA A 50 -2.53 -4.28 7.73
N ALA A 51 -1.90 -5.37 8.18
CA ALA A 51 -0.82 -5.36 9.16
C ALA A 51 0.51 -4.84 8.61
N GLY A 52 0.59 -4.52 7.31
CA GLY A 52 1.77 -3.94 6.69
C GLY A 52 2.89 -4.94 6.39
N THR A 53 2.64 -6.25 6.40
CA THR A 53 3.67 -7.24 6.01
C THR A 53 3.07 -8.34 5.16
N LYS A 54 3.61 -8.59 3.96
CA LYS A 54 3.12 -9.70 3.11
C LYS A 54 4.21 -10.18 2.17
N SER A 55 4.31 -11.50 1.98
CA SER A 55 5.25 -12.13 1.03
C SER A 55 6.72 -11.72 1.24
N GLY A 56 7.16 -11.50 2.47
CA GLY A 56 8.54 -11.10 2.78
C GLY A 56 8.83 -9.60 2.61
N TYR A 57 7.80 -8.77 2.38
CA TYR A 57 7.91 -7.31 2.28
C TYR A 57 7.11 -6.63 3.38
N THR A 58 7.66 -5.54 3.92
CA THR A 58 6.97 -4.58 4.77
C THR A 58 6.41 -3.46 3.89
N PHE A 59 5.12 -3.17 4.04
CA PHE A 59 4.40 -2.11 3.37
C PHE A 59 4.18 -0.97 4.33
N VAL A 60 4.70 0.21 3.98
CA VAL A 60 4.48 1.44 4.75
C VAL A 60 3.59 2.34 3.93
N TYR A 61 2.41 2.66 4.47
CA TYR A 61 1.48 3.62 3.89
C TYR A 61 1.61 4.95 4.61
N THR A 62 1.70 6.02 3.85
CA THR A 62 1.69 7.39 4.37
C THR A 62 0.56 8.15 3.69
N ALA A 63 -0.43 8.59 4.47
CA ALA A 63 -1.46 9.51 4.00
C ALA A 63 -0.83 10.87 3.71
N GLY A 64 -1.19 11.47 2.58
CA GLY A 64 -0.85 12.84 2.24
C GLY A 64 -1.81 13.85 2.84
N SER A 65 -1.60 15.12 2.52
CA SER A 65 -2.38 16.24 3.06
C SER A 65 -3.88 16.05 2.84
N SER A 66 -4.65 16.23 3.91
CA SER A 66 -6.12 16.11 3.92
C SER A 66 -6.64 14.78 3.36
N ASN A 67 -5.82 13.72 3.36
CA ASN A 67 -6.19 12.42 2.80
C ASN A 67 -6.52 12.45 1.29
N GLN A 68 -5.98 13.43 0.55
CA GLN A 68 -6.19 13.58 -0.90
C GLN A 68 -5.09 12.94 -1.74
N SER A 69 -4.05 12.42 -1.10
CA SER A 69 -2.96 11.68 -1.72
C SER A 69 -2.44 10.63 -0.76
N TYR A 70 -1.65 9.69 -1.27
CA TYR A 70 -0.99 8.69 -0.44
C TYR A 70 0.29 8.22 -1.11
N THR A 71 1.20 7.69 -0.30
CA THR A 71 2.35 6.96 -0.80
C THR A 71 2.44 5.62 -0.10
N ILE A 72 2.87 4.60 -0.83
CA ILE A 72 3.13 3.28 -0.30
C ILE A 72 4.53 2.88 -0.71
N THR A 73 5.35 2.51 0.25
CA THR A 73 6.63 1.86 0.01
C THR A 73 6.54 0.39 0.40
N ALA A 74 7.19 -0.47 -0.38
CA ALA A 74 7.39 -1.88 -0.02
C ALA A 74 8.88 -2.15 0.08
N THR A 75 9.33 -2.49 1.28
CA THR A 75 10.73 -2.82 1.57
C THR A 75 10.86 -4.29 1.93
N PRO A 76 11.89 -5.00 1.45
CA PRO A 76 12.13 -6.39 1.83
C PRO A 76 12.46 -6.48 3.33
N ILE A 77 11.82 -7.42 4.05
CA ILE A 77 12.07 -7.63 5.49
C ILE A 77 13.51 -8.08 5.74
N THR A 78 14.08 -8.83 4.80
CA THR A 78 15.48 -9.26 4.84
C THR A 78 16.16 -8.87 3.54
N ALA A 79 16.77 -7.68 3.51
CA ALA A 79 17.42 -7.12 2.32
C ALA A 79 18.39 -8.11 1.63
N ALA A 80 19.06 -8.98 2.40
CA ALA A 80 20.01 -9.96 1.87
C ALA A 80 19.41 -11.34 1.46
N THR A 81 18.12 -11.60 1.70
CA THR A 81 17.52 -12.95 1.48
C THR A 81 16.24 -12.92 0.66
N THR A 82 15.43 -11.85 0.75
CA THR A 82 14.14 -11.72 0.05
C THR A 82 14.18 -10.78 -1.17
N GLY A 83 15.35 -10.20 -1.47
CA GLY A 83 15.60 -9.32 -2.62
C GLY A 83 16.13 -7.93 -2.21
N GLN A 84 16.83 -7.27 -3.13
CA GLN A 84 17.33 -5.88 -2.98
C GLN A 84 16.31 -4.83 -3.44
N ASN A 85 15.26 -5.26 -4.13
CA ASN A 85 14.34 -4.37 -4.82
C ASN A 85 13.35 -3.77 -3.83
N MET A 86 13.37 -2.45 -3.70
CA MET A 86 12.36 -1.69 -2.99
C MET A 86 11.36 -1.15 -3.99
N TYR A 87 10.11 -0.99 -3.57
CA TYR A 87 9.06 -0.49 -4.43
C TYR A 87 8.37 0.73 -3.84
N TYR A 88 7.87 1.59 -4.72
CA TYR A 88 7.11 2.77 -4.37
C TYR A 88 5.88 2.88 -5.27
N THR A 89 4.77 3.32 -4.73
CA THR A 89 3.62 3.76 -5.51
C THR A 89 2.87 4.88 -4.79
N ASP A 90 2.03 5.58 -5.54
CA ASP A 90 1.24 6.70 -5.07
C ASP A 90 -0.15 6.67 -5.75
N GLN A 91 -1.00 7.67 -5.47
CA GLN A 91 -2.35 7.74 -6.04
C GLN A 91 -2.41 7.73 -7.58
N SER A 92 -1.30 7.99 -8.28
CA SER A 92 -1.20 7.81 -9.74
C SER A 92 -1.30 6.35 -10.20
N GLY A 93 -1.03 5.39 -9.30
CA GLY A 93 -0.96 3.96 -9.59
C GLY A 93 0.27 3.52 -10.35
N VAL A 94 1.23 4.43 -10.58
CA VAL A 94 2.54 4.07 -11.11
C VAL A 94 3.32 3.37 -10.00
N ILE A 95 3.70 2.11 -10.25
CA ILE A 95 4.63 1.42 -9.38
C ILE A 95 6.04 1.73 -9.88
N ARG A 96 6.96 1.99 -8.96
CA ARG A 96 8.36 2.30 -9.20
C ARG A 96 9.22 1.33 -8.42
N VAL A 97 10.43 1.08 -8.91
CA VAL A 97 11.41 0.19 -8.28
C VAL A 97 12.74 0.91 -8.07
N ASP A 98 13.32 0.70 -6.90
CA ASP A 98 14.73 0.96 -6.63
C ASP A 98 15.44 -0.38 -6.45
N THR A 99 16.48 -0.63 -7.25
CA THR A 99 17.30 -1.85 -7.16
C THR A 99 18.62 -1.60 -6.42
N SER A 100 18.89 -0.35 -6.02
CA SER A 100 20.11 0.01 -5.28
C SER A 100 20.07 -0.41 -3.81
N GLY A 101 18.88 -0.72 -3.29
CA GLY A 101 18.68 -1.16 -1.91
C GLY A 101 18.74 -0.02 -0.90
N SER A 102 18.58 1.23 -1.35
CA SER A 102 18.60 2.40 -0.47
C SER A 102 17.19 2.80 -0.05
N SER A 103 16.36 3.23 -1.00
CA SER A 103 14.96 3.61 -0.76
C SER A 103 14.24 3.82 -2.10
N ALA A 104 13.02 3.32 -2.23
CA ALA A 104 12.16 3.61 -3.37
C ALA A 104 11.33 4.87 -3.13
N SER A 105 11.24 5.74 -4.14
CA SER A 105 10.51 7.01 -4.08
C SER A 105 9.84 7.35 -5.41
N SER A 106 9.17 8.51 -5.47
CA SER A 106 8.61 9.06 -6.70
C SER A 106 9.66 9.34 -7.79
N ALA A 107 10.94 9.46 -7.43
CA ALA A 107 12.05 9.61 -8.37
C ALA A 107 12.59 8.28 -8.91
N SER A 108 12.18 7.14 -8.33
CA SER A 108 12.61 5.82 -8.76
C SER A 108 12.03 5.43 -10.13
N THR A 109 12.70 4.48 -10.78
CA THR A 109 12.36 4.04 -12.13
C THR A 109 10.95 3.44 -12.14
N PRO A 110 10.02 3.95 -12.98
CA PRO A 110 8.70 3.37 -13.11
C PRO A 110 8.79 1.98 -13.74
N ILE A 111 8.04 1.05 -13.17
CA ILE A 111 7.85 -0.29 -13.74
C ILE A 111 6.51 -0.31 -14.47
N GLY A 112 6.58 -0.02 -15.77
CA GLY A 112 5.45 -0.06 -16.70
C GLY A 112 5.27 -1.44 -17.31
N ASN A 113 4.00 -1.85 -17.43
CA ASN A 113 3.46 -3.15 -17.84
C ASN A 113 4.11 -3.79 -19.06
#